data_AF-A0A1V4KR97-F1
#
_entry.id   AF-A0A1V4KR97-F1
#
_cell.length_a   1.000
_cell.length_b   1.000
_cell.length_c   1.000
_cell.angle_alpha   90.00
_cell.angle_beta   90.00
_cell.angle_gamma   90.00
#
_symmetry.space_group_name_H-M   'P 1'
#
loop_
_entity.id
_entity.type
_entity.pdbx_description
1 polymer ?
#
loop_
_entity_poly.entity_id
_entity_poly.type
_entity_poly.pdbx_seq_one_letter_code
_entity_poly.pdbx_strand_id
1 'polypeptide(L)'
;MAPIAASRQQFDEIPTVVGIFSAFGLVFSVSLFAWICCQRKSSKSNKTPPYKFVHVLKGVDIYPENLNSKKKFGADEKSEAKNKSAMPKNSLHLDLEKRDLNGNFPKTTSKIQSSPDLQNSSPKHFTERKKDSVSPDSLKSVTSLSSEEKQDKLGTLFFSLEYNFEKKAFVVNIKEARGLPAMDEQSMTSDPYIKMTILPEKKHKVKTRVLRKTLDPAFDETFTFYGIPYSQIQDLTLHFMILSFDRFSRDDIIGEVLIPLAGIELSEGKLLMDREIIKRNVRKSSGRGELLISLCYQSTTNTLTVVVLKARHLPKSDVSGLSDPYVKVNLYHAKKRISKKKTHVKKCTPNAVFNELFVFDIPCEGLDDISIEFLVLDSDRGSRNEVIGRLILGSSAEGTGGEHWKEICEYPRRQIAKWHMLCDG
;
A
#
# COMPACT_ATOMS: atom_id res chain seq x y z
N MET A 1 51.69 97.35 17.19
CA MET A 1 52.32 96.87 18.45
C MET A 1 51.22 96.84 19.50
N ALA A 2 51.14 95.78 20.33
CA ALA A 2 50.02 95.48 21.24
C ALA A 2 48.66 95.18 20.53
N PRO A 3 47.68 94.54 21.21
CA PRO A 3 47.82 93.35 22.07
C PRO A 3 46.79 92.24 21.76
N ILE A 4 46.81 91.17 22.56
CA ILE A 4 45.97 89.97 22.47
C ILE A 4 44.64 90.15 23.23
N ALA A 5 43.54 89.61 22.71
CA ALA A 5 42.33 89.23 23.47
C ALA A 5 41.68 87.98 22.85
N ALA A 6 40.97 87.17 23.64
CA ALA A 6 40.34 85.94 23.18
C ALA A 6 39.04 85.64 23.93
N SER A 7 38.01 85.14 23.23
CA SER A 7 36.81 84.56 23.85
C SER A 7 36.04 83.61 22.91
N ARG A 8 35.35 82.66 23.56
CA ARG A 8 34.61 81.48 23.09
C ARG A 8 33.69 81.61 21.86
N GLN A 9 33.47 80.44 21.24
CA GLN A 9 32.37 80.14 20.31
C GLN A 9 30.98 80.27 20.98
N GLN A 10 29.95 80.50 20.17
CA GLN A 10 28.54 80.48 20.55
C GLN A 10 27.79 79.43 19.70
N PHE A 11 26.73 78.85 20.26
CA PHE A 11 25.87 77.87 19.59
C PHE A 11 24.84 78.56 18.70
N ASP A 12 24.41 77.86 17.64
CA ASP A 12 23.09 78.04 17.01
C ASP A 12 22.37 76.67 17.01
N GLU A 13 21.08 76.67 17.36
CA GLU A 13 20.26 75.45 17.46
C GLU A 13 19.46 75.19 16.17
N ILE A 14 19.33 73.92 15.77
CA ILE A 14 18.49 73.52 14.63
C ILE A 14 17.11 73.09 15.14
N PRO A 15 15.99 73.71 14.71
CA PRO A 15 14.68 73.49 15.31
C PRO A 15 14.09 72.10 15.00
N THR A 16 13.67 71.40 16.05
CA THR A 16 13.23 69.99 16.08
C THR A 16 11.92 69.68 15.34
N VAL A 17 11.34 70.64 14.62
CA VAL A 17 9.97 70.60 14.08
C VAL A 17 9.80 69.62 12.91
N VAL A 18 10.82 69.44 12.09
CA VAL A 18 10.74 68.63 10.86
C VAL A 18 10.59 67.13 11.13
N GLY A 19 11.11 66.63 12.26
CA GLY A 19 11.10 65.19 12.59
C GLY A 19 9.73 64.64 13.02
N ILE A 20 8.83 65.48 13.52
CA ILE A 20 7.57 65.04 14.15
C ILE A 20 6.49 64.71 13.10
N PHE A 21 6.39 65.51 12.04
CA PHE A 21 5.33 65.36 11.03
C PHE A 21 5.43 64.08 10.18
N SER A 22 6.63 63.49 10.02
CA SER A 22 6.81 62.25 9.25
C SER A 22 6.33 61.01 9.99
N ALA A 23 6.50 60.95 11.31
CA ALA A 23 6.12 59.80 12.13
C ALA A 23 4.60 59.64 12.25
N PHE A 24 3.87 60.72 12.53
CA PHE A 24 2.41 60.66 12.70
C PHE A 24 1.65 60.28 11.42
N GLY A 25 2.15 60.69 10.24
CA GLY A 25 1.54 60.34 8.96
C GLY A 25 1.56 58.83 8.65
N LEU A 26 2.63 58.14 9.05
CA LEU A 26 2.74 56.68 8.90
C LEU A 26 1.85 55.90 9.87
N VAL A 27 1.74 56.35 11.12
CA VAL A 27 0.86 55.70 12.11
C VAL A 27 -0.61 55.84 11.72
N PHE A 28 -1.02 56.99 11.18
CA PHE A 28 -2.38 57.19 10.67
C PHE A 28 -2.70 56.34 9.44
N SER A 29 -1.78 56.22 8.47
CA SER A 29 -2.04 55.46 7.24
C SER A 29 -2.17 53.96 7.51
N VAL A 30 -1.32 53.38 8.36
CA VAL A 30 -1.41 51.98 8.78
C VAL A 30 -2.69 51.71 9.59
N SER A 31 -3.05 52.61 10.51
CA SER A 31 -4.28 52.48 11.31
C SER A 31 -5.54 52.56 10.46
N LEU A 32 -5.58 53.45 9.46
CA LEU A 32 -6.70 53.56 8.53
C LEU A 32 -6.83 52.31 7.64
N PHE A 33 -5.72 51.76 7.16
CA PHE A 33 -5.71 50.49 6.42
C PHE A 33 -6.19 49.31 7.28
N ALA A 34 -5.76 49.25 8.54
CA ALA A 34 -6.22 48.23 9.49
C ALA A 34 -7.73 48.34 9.75
N TRP A 35 -8.25 49.56 9.95
CA TRP A 35 -9.69 49.80 10.11
C TRP A 35 -10.47 49.35 8.87
N ILE A 36 -10.05 49.75 7.67
CA ILE A 36 -10.71 49.38 6.40
C ILE A 36 -10.70 47.86 6.20
N CYS A 37 -9.58 47.18 6.50
CA CYS A 37 -9.49 45.72 6.45
C CYS A 37 -10.43 45.04 7.46
N CYS A 38 -10.53 45.56 8.69
CA CYS A 38 -11.45 45.04 9.72
C CYS A 38 -12.94 45.27 9.36
N GLN A 39 -13.31 46.46 8.85
CA GLN A 39 -14.67 46.73 8.37
C GLN A 39 -15.06 45.79 7.23
N ARG A 40 -14.15 45.57 6.27
CA ARG A 40 -14.34 44.64 5.13
C ARG A 40 -14.35 43.15 5.54
N LYS A 41 -13.91 42.83 6.76
CA LYS A 41 -14.07 41.51 7.39
C LYS A 41 -15.42 41.39 8.13
N SER A 42 -15.88 42.48 8.75
CA SER A 42 -17.12 42.54 9.53
C SER A 42 -18.40 42.51 8.66
N SER A 43 -18.39 43.12 7.46
CA SER A 43 -19.59 43.20 6.62
C SER A 43 -20.03 41.89 5.93
N LYS A 44 -19.30 40.77 6.13
CA LYS A 44 -19.65 39.45 5.58
C LYS A 44 -20.56 38.64 6.51
N SER A 45 -21.73 39.21 6.82
CA SER A 45 -22.82 38.48 7.47
C SER A 45 -23.40 37.39 6.54
N ASN A 46 -23.82 36.28 7.15
CA ASN A 46 -24.31 35.04 6.56
C ASN A 46 -25.10 35.16 5.24
N LYS A 47 -24.50 34.66 4.14
CA LYS A 47 -25.18 34.08 2.96
C LYS A 47 -24.16 33.39 2.04
N THR A 48 -23.81 32.15 2.36
CA THR A 48 -23.12 31.25 1.42
C THR A 48 -24.13 30.70 0.42
N PRO A 49 -24.02 30.96 -0.90
CA PRO A 49 -24.81 30.25 -1.89
C PRO A 49 -24.36 28.78 -1.97
N PRO A 50 -25.25 27.84 -2.36
CA PRO A 50 -24.90 26.43 -2.47
C PRO A 50 -24.02 26.18 -3.70
N TYR A 51 -22.70 26.29 -3.52
CA TYR A 51 -21.70 25.96 -4.53
C TYR A 51 -21.63 24.45 -4.77
N LYS A 52 -22.54 23.93 -5.60
CA LYS A 52 -22.43 22.58 -6.16
C LYS A 52 -21.17 22.50 -7.04
N PHE A 53 -20.15 21.82 -6.55
CA PHE A 53 -19.00 21.45 -7.37
C PHE A 53 -19.41 20.32 -8.32
N VAL A 54 -19.74 20.70 -9.56
CA VAL A 54 -20.05 19.78 -10.66
C VAL A 54 -18.77 19.48 -11.42
N HIS A 55 -18.24 18.27 -11.27
CA HIS A 55 -17.08 17.82 -12.02
C HIS A 55 -17.50 17.41 -13.44
N VAL A 56 -17.49 18.38 -14.36
CA VAL A 56 -17.79 18.22 -15.79
C VAL A 56 -16.59 17.55 -16.50
N LEU A 57 -16.52 16.23 -16.42
CA LEU A 57 -15.39 15.44 -16.92
C LEU A 57 -15.50 15.14 -18.42
N LYS A 58 -14.86 15.98 -19.25
CA LYS A 58 -14.45 15.60 -20.62
C LYS A 58 -13.11 14.86 -20.63
N GLY A 59 -13.08 13.66 -20.05
CA GLY A 59 -12.10 12.62 -20.37
C GLY A 59 -10.61 12.90 -20.09
N VAL A 60 -10.26 13.83 -19.20
CA VAL A 60 -8.86 14.13 -18.80
C VAL A 60 -8.79 14.35 -17.28
N ASP A 61 -7.70 13.89 -16.65
CA ASP A 61 -7.44 14.08 -15.22
C ASP A 61 -7.24 15.56 -14.85
N ILE A 62 -7.79 15.98 -13.71
CA ILE A 62 -7.81 17.40 -13.27
C ILE A 62 -6.63 17.74 -12.32
N TYR A 63 -5.77 16.78 -12.00
CA TYR A 63 -4.59 17.00 -11.15
C TYR A 63 -3.30 16.89 -11.96
N PRO A 64 -2.54 18.00 -12.15
CA PRO A 64 -1.28 17.96 -12.89
C PRO A 64 -0.19 17.31 -12.04
N GLU A 65 0.41 16.24 -12.54
CA GLU A 65 1.70 15.79 -12.05
C GLU A 65 2.83 16.76 -12.46
N ASN A 66 3.85 16.85 -11.62
CA ASN A 66 5.14 17.55 -11.80
C ASN A 66 5.24 19.04 -11.42
N LEU A 67 5.77 19.28 -10.22
CA LEU A 67 6.54 20.49 -9.89
C LEU A 67 7.81 20.16 -9.07
N ASN A 68 8.71 19.32 -9.62
CA ASN A 68 10.16 19.51 -9.44
C ASN A 68 11.03 18.66 -10.39
N SER A 69 11.27 19.18 -11.61
CA SER A 69 12.41 18.76 -12.43
C SER A 69 13.14 20.00 -12.95
N LYS A 70 14.31 20.27 -12.37
CA LYS A 70 15.09 21.49 -12.63
C LYS A 70 15.75 21.39 -14.02
N LYS A 71 15.16 22.02 -15.03
CA LYS A 71 15.71 22.07 -16.40
C LYS A 71 17.17 22.52 -16.39
N LYS A 72 18.02 21.77 -17.11
CA LYS A 72 19.20 22.30 -17.79
C LYS A 72 18.98 22.14 -19.29
N PHE A 73 19.37 23.16 -20.07
CA PHE A 73 19.27 23.19 -21.53
C PHE A 73 20.60 22.78 -22.18
N GLY A 74 20.53 22.39 -23.45
CA GLY A 74 21.68 22.13 -24.33
C GLY A 74 22.08 20.64 -24.40
N ALA A 75 22.30 20.06 -25.57
CA ALA A 75 22.04 20.56 -26.94
C ALA A 75 21.86 19.39 -27.94
N ASP A 76 21.34 19.74 -29.12
CA ASP A 76 21.62 19.26 -30.49
C ASP A 76 22.60 18.06 -30.71
N GLU A 77 22.47 17.20 -31.74
CA GLU A 77 21.75 17.36 -33.02
C GLU A 77 21.41 16.03 -33.74
N LYS A 78 20.36 16.06 -34.59
CA LYS A 78 20.13 15.35 -35.90
C LYS A 78 20.22 13.81 -36.09
N SER A 79 19.44 13.41 -37.12
CA SER A 79 19.55 12.22 -38.01
C SER A 79 19.08 10.85 -37.49
N GLU A 80 18.77 9.88 -38.36
CA GLU A 80 17.75 9.89 -39.43
C GLU A 80 17.32 8.42 -39.70
N ALA A 81 16.26 8.18 -40.48
CA ALA A 81 15.67 6.85 -40.61
C ALA A 81 16.45 5.88 -41.53
N LYS A 82 16.45 4.58 -41.18
CA LYS A 82 15.83 3.51 -42.02
C LYS A 82 15.89 2.08 -41.43
N ASN A 83 14.75 1.39 -41.56
CA ASN A 83 14.57 -0.02 -41.96
C ASN A 83 15.86 -0.76 -42.41
N LYS A 84 16.16 -2.00 -41.97
CA LYS A 84 15.35 -3.20 -42.27
C LYS A 84 15.82 -4.46 -41.51
N SER A 85 15.03 -5.53 -41.62
CA SER A 85 15.25 -6.89 -41.12
C SER A 85 16.43 -7.67 -41.75
N ALA A 86 17.14 -8.47 -40.95
CA ALA A 86 17.40 -9.90 -41.23
C ALA A 86 18.11 -10.62 -40.06
N MET A 87 17.78 -11.90 -39.85
CA MET A 87 18.72 -12.91 -39.32
C MET A 87 19.09 -13.86 -40.47
N PRO A 88 20.28 -14.50 -40.41
CA PRO A 88 20.26 -15.95 -40.13
C PRO A 88 21.34 -16.38 -39.12
N LYS A 89 21.40 -17.71 -38.90
CA LYS A 89 22.26 -18.40 -37.92
C LYS A 89 23.62 -18.80 -38.53
N ASN A 90 24.62 -19.02 -37.66
CA ASN A 90 25.51 -20.20 -37.55
C ASN A 90 26.57 -19.86 -36.46
N SER A 91 27.01 -20.69 -35.51
CA SER A 91 27.25 -22.15 -35.40
C SER A 91 28.63 -22.62 -35.88
N LEU A 92 29.64 -22.45 -35.02
CA LEU A 92 30.87 -23.26 -34.86
C LEU A 92 31.11 -23.31 -33.34
N HIS A 93 31.15 -24.45 -32.64
CA HIS A 93 32.00 -25.65 -32.71
C HIS A 93 33.29 -25.51 -31.87
N LEU A 94 33.74 -26.64 -31.32
CA LEU A 94 34.64 -26.77 -30.18
C LEU A 94 36.07 -26.32 -30.46
N ASP A 95 36.79 -26.02 -29.38
CA ASP A 95 38.19 -26.44 -29.23
C ASP A 95 38.38 -27.20 -27.91
N LEU A 96 39.32 -28.15 -27.89
CA LEU A 96 39.76 -28.90 -26.71
C LEU A 96 41.23 -28.60 -26.45
N GLU A 97 41.64 -28.47 -25.19
CA GLU A 97 42.70 -29.37 -24.70
C GLU A 97 42.69 -29.53 -23.17
N LYS A 98 43.58 -30.38 -22.67
CA LYS A 98 43.70 -30.82 -21.26
C LYS A 98 45.04 -30.37 -20.64
N ARG A 99 45.18 -30.67 -19.34
CA ARG A 99 46.36 -30.81 -18.44
C ARG A 99 46.18 -29.96 -17.18
N ASP A 100 46.56 -30.36 -15.96
CA ASP A 100 46.93 -31.68 -15.39
C ASP A 100 46.70 -31.65 -13.85
N LEU A 101 47.02 -32.75 -13.13
CA LEU A 101 46.79 -32.90 -11.67
C LEU A 101 48.10 -32.94 -10.83
N ASN A 102 47.95 -32.68 -9.51
CA ASN A 102 48.92 -32.81 -8.39
C ASN A 102 49.90 -31.63 -8.15
N GLY A 103 50.22 -31.30 -6.87
CA GLY A 103 51.19 -30.20 -6.61
C GLY A 103 51.57 -29.69 -5.20
N ASN A 104 51.01 -30.15 -4.07
CA ASN A 104 51.49 -29.86 -2.68
C ASN A 104 51.37 -28.42 -2.07
N PHE A 105 51.58 -28.36 -0.74
CA PHE A 105 51.48 -27.16 0.15
C PHE A 105 52.85 -26.46 0.40
N PRO A 106 52.84 -25.28 1.06
CA PRO A 106 53.32 -25.25 2.46
C PRO A 106 52.33 -24.61 3.48
N LYS A 107 52.70 -24.66 4.77
CA LYS A 107 51.90 -24.21 5.94
C LYS A 107 52.46 -22.94 6.58
N THR A 108 51.64 -22.20 7.32
CA THR A 108 52.04 -21.45 8.53
C THR A 108 50.98 -21.61 9.64
N THR A 109 51.37 -21.39 10.92
CA THR A 109 50.62 -21.88 12.09
C THR A 109 50.73 -21.02 13.34
N SER A 110 49.61 -20.87 14.07
CA SER A 110 49.50 -20.70 15.54
C SER A 110 48.01 -20.90 15.93
N LYS A 111 47.51 -21.63 16.96
CA LYS A 111 47.95 -22.07 18.31
C LYS A 111 48.20 -20.90 19.29
N ILE A 112 47.77 -20.88 20.56
CA ILE A 112 47.04 -21.80 21.49
C ILE A 112 46.40 -20.89 22.61
N GLN A 113 45.58 -21.19 23.65
CA GLN A 113 45.00 -22.28 24.49
C GLN A 113 43.69 -21.68 25.14
N SER A 114 42.88 -22.25 26.06
CA SER A 114 42.33 -23.60 26.39
C SER A 114 41.19 -23.44 27.44
N SER A 115 40.32 -24.45 27.62
CA SER A 115 39.29 -24.53 28.71
C SER A 115 39.91 -24.85 30.10
N PRO A 116 39.14 -24.94 31.21
CA PRO A 116 38.32 -26.14 31.53
C PRO A 116 36.96 -25.87 32.25
N ASP A 117 36.26 -26.97 32.59
CA ASP A 117 34.88 -27.09 33.09
C ASP A 117 34.71 -26.95 34.63
N LEU A 118 33.45 -26.95 35.13
CA LEU A 118 32.96 -27.91 36.16
C LEU A 118 31.44 -27.81 36.52
N GLN A 119 30.71 -28.90 36.20
CA GLN A 119 29.65 -29.63 36.95
C GLN A 119 28.50 -28.95 37.78
N ASN A 120 27.28 -29.46 37.51
CA ASN A 120 26.17 -29.83 38.42
C ASN A 120 25.70 -28.92 39.58
N SER A 121 24.40 -28.63 39.63
CA SER A 121 23.48 -29.39 40.53
C SER A 121 21.99 -29.00 40.44
N SER A 122 21.15 -29.89 41.00
CA SER A 122 19.73 -29.81 41.37
C SER A 122 19.54 -30.92 42.45
N PRO A 123 18.42 -31.08 43.22
CA PRO A 123 17.06 -30.57 43.00
C PRO A 123 16.29 -30.19 44.31
N LYS A 124 14.94 -30.24 44.25
CA LYS A 124 13.92 -30.26 45.35
C LYS A 124 13.60 -28.90 46.01
N HIS A 125 12.36 -28.47 46.25
CA HIS A 125 11.01 -29.06 46.48
C HIS A 125 10.59 -28.98 47.95
N PHE A 126 9.68 -28.04 48.28
CA PHE A 126 8.81 -28.14 49.47
C PHE A 126 7.42 -27.52 49.22
N THR A 127 6.43 -27.89 50.03
CA THR A 127 5.01 -27.67 49.78
C THR A 127 4.21 -27.48 51.06
N GLU A 128 3.36 -26.45 51.13
CA GLU A 128 2.19 -26.32 52.04
C GLU A 128 1.26 -25.24 51.45
N ARG A 129 -0.08 -25.32 51.32
CA ARG A 129 -1.22 -26.07 51.93
C ARG A 129 -1.83 -25.52 53.23
N LYS A 130 -2.87 -24.71 53.07
CA LYS A 130 -4.16 -24.64 53.81
C LYS A 130 -5.18 -23.97 52.86
N LYS A 131 -6.42 -24.41 52.57
CA LYS A 131 -7.45 -25.24 53.27
C LYS A 131 -8.01 -24.52 54.50
N ASP A 132 -9.33 -24.40 54.72
CA ASP A 132 -10.47 -25.22 54.27
C ASP A 132 -11.78 -24.43 53.98
N SER A 133 -12.75 -25.12 53.32
CA SER A 133 -14.26 -25.02 53.25
C SER A 133 -15.02 -23.70 53.58
N VAL A 134 -16.28 -23.44 53.14
CA VAL A 134 -17.57 -24.20 53.21
C VAL A 134 -18.51 -23.84 52.04
N SER A 135 -19.58 -24.61 51.83
CA SER A 135 -20.55 -24.47 50.71
C SER A 135 -21.96 -23.95 51.17
N PRO A 136 -23.09 -24.14 50.46
CA PRO A 136 -23.87 -23.02 49.90
C PRO A 136 -25.26 -22.80 50.52
N ASP A 137 -25.91 -21.64 50.26
CA ASP A 137 -27.21 -21.58 49.51
C ASP A 137 -27.77 -20.15 49.24
N SER A 138 -28.80 -20.09 48.38
CA SER A 138 -29.92 -19.11 48.34
C SER A 138 -29.75 -17.63 47.86
N LEU A 139 -30.25 -17.41 46.63
CA LEU A 139 -31.26 -16.41 46.22
C LEU A 139 -30.93 -14.91 45.97
N LYS A 140 -31.16 -14.52 44.70
CA LYS A 140 -31.72 -13.25 44.17
C LYS A 140 -30.91 -11.94 44.29
N SER A 141 -30.43 -11.46 43.13
CA SER A 141 -30.80 -10.14 42.61
C SER A 141 -30.60 -10.05 41.08
N VAL A 142 -31.18 -9.02 40.46
CA VAL A 142 -31.27 -8.83 38.99
C VAL A 142 -30.04 -8.10 38.44
N THR A 143 -29.49 -8.55 37.30
CA THR A 143 -29.09 -7.69 36.16
C THR A 143 -28.91 -8.56 34.92
N SER A 144 -29.62 -8.23 33.85
CA SER A 144 -29.48 -8.85 32.53
C SER A 144 -28.43 -8.11 31.70
N LEU A 145 -27.32 -8.76 31.38
CA LEU A 145 -26.38 -8.32 30.34
C LEU A 145 -26.05 -9.51 29.42
N SER A 146 -26.83 -9.64 28.35
CA SER A 146 -26.44 -10.44 27.20
C SER A 146 -25.30 -9.73 26.48
N SER A 147 -24.10 -10.31 26.50
CA SER A 147 -22.93 -9.82 25.79
C SER A 147 -23.11 -10.01 24.27
N GLU A 148 -23.86 -9.11 23.64
CA GLU A 148 -23.93 -9.05 22.18
C GLU A 148 -22.54 -8.71 21.61
N GLU A 149 -22.05 -9.56 20.71
CA GLU A 149 -20.79 -9.36 20.02
C GLU A 149 -20.91 -8.11 19.12
N LYS A 150 -20.27 -7.00 19.54
CA LYS A 150 -20.21 -5.79 18.73
C LYS A 150 -19.47 -6.07 17.43
N GLN A 151 -20.21 -6.24 16.34
CA GLN A 151 -19.65 -6.08 15.00
C GLN A 151 -19.20 -4.63 14.82
N ASP A 152 -17.92 -4.44 14.46
CA ASP A 152 -17.35 -3.13 14.12
C ASP A 152 -18.01 -2.60 12.83
N LYS A 153 -19.11 -1.86 12.97
CA LYS A 153 -19.76 -1.17 11.86
C LYS A 153 -18.86 -0.05 11.36
N LEU A 154 -18.61 -0.01 10.06
CA LEU A 154 -17.70 0.95 9.42
C LEU A 154 -18.41 2.22 8.90
N GLY A 155 -19.65 2.44 9.34
CA GLY A 155 -20.50 3.54 8.92
C GLY A 155 -21.38 3.24 7.70
N THR A 156 -22.10 4.26 7.24
CA THR A 156 -23.04 4.20 6.11
C THR A 156 -22.72 5.33 5.11
N LEU A 157 -22.67 5.00 3.82
CA LEU A 157 -22.48 5.94 2.71
C LEU A 157 -23.83 6.33 2.12
N PHE A 158 -24.09 7.64 2.02
CA PHE A 158 -25.28 8.23 1.42
C PHE A 158 -24.92 8.91 0.09
N PHE A 159 -25.62 8.52 -0.97
CA PHE A 159 -25.38 9.00 -2.33
C PHE A 159 -26.69 9.09 -3.11
N SER A 160 -26.59 9.44 -4.39
CA SER A 160 -27.72 9.50 -5.30
C SER A 160 -27.29 9.37 -6.74
N LEU A 161 -28.17 8.76 -7.54
CA LEU A 161 -27.97 8.38 -8.93
C LEU A 161 -29.06 9.04 -9.79
N GLU A 162 -28.69 9.50 -10.97
CA GLU A 162 -29.61 10.14 -11.93
C GLU A 162 -29.06 9.91 -13.34
N TYR A 163 -29.92 9.66 -14.33
CA TYR A 163 -29.50 9.62 -15.74
C TYR A 163 -30.11 10.76 -16.53
N ASN A 164 -29.27 11.66 -17.06
CA ASN A 164 -29.71 12.77 -17.88
C ASN A 164 -29.76 12.34 -19.36
N PHE A 165 -30.97 12.07 -19.86
CA PHE A 165 -31.21 11.59 -21.23
C PHE A 165 -30.82 12.62 -22.31
N GLU A 166 -31.08 13.91 -22.08
CA GLU A 166 -30.73 15.01 -23.01
C GLU A 166 -29.22 15.03 -23.32
N LYS A 167 -28.41 14.90 -22.28
CA LYS A 167 -26.94 15.02 -22.33
C LYS A 167 -26.24 13.67 -22.46
N LYS A 168 -27.01 12.57 -22.47
CA LYS A 168 -26.53 11.17 -22.46
C LYS A 168 -25.44 10.97 -21.41
N ALA A 169 -25.78 11.34 -20.17
CA ALA A 169 -24.83 11.45 -19.08
C ALA A 169 -25.37 10.83 -17.79
N PHE A 170 -24.58 9.93 -17.21
CA PHE A 170 -24.86 9.36 -15.89
C PHE A 170 -24.30 10.28 -14.80
N VAL A 171 -25.10 10.57 -13.78
CA VAL A 171 -24.76 11.51 -12.70
C VAL A 171 -24.73 10.78 -11.37
N VAL A 172 -23.63 10.92 -10.64
CA VAL A 172 -23.46 10.40 -9.27
C VAL A 172 -23.18 11.57 -8.33
N ASN A 173 -24.06 11.78 -7.36
CA ASN A 173 -23.87 12.78 -6.30
C ASN A 173 -23.60 12.06 -4.97
N ILE A 174 -22.34 12.12 -4.54
CA ILE A 174 -21.86 11.59 -3.26
C ILE A 174 -22.19 12.64 -2.20
N LYS A 175 -23.14 12.35 -1.32
CA LYS A 175 -23.65 13.32 -0.35
C LYS A 175 -22.79 13.35 0.89
N GLU A 176 -22.78 12.24 1.63
CA GLU A 176 -22.13 12.16 2.93
C GLU A 176 -21.86 10.70 3.31
N ALA A 177 -20.95 10.48 4.25
CA ALA A 177 -20.92 9.26 5.04
C ALA A 177 -21.18 9.58 6.51
N ARG A 178 -21.66 8.60 7.28
CA ARG A 178 -21.92 8.76 8.72
C ARG A 178 -21.35 7.59 9.52
N GLY A 179 -20.91 7.86 10.74
CA GLY A 179 -20.41 6.84 11.68
C GLY A 179 -19.16 6.09 11.19
N LEU A 180 -18.25 6.77 10.48
CA LEU A 180 -16.97 6.17 10.10
C LEU A 180 -16.12 5.87 11.36
N PRO A 181 -15.26 4.84 11.35
CA PRO A 181 -14.27 4.64 12.40
C PRO A 181 -13.17 5.71 12.37
N ALA A 182 -12.59 6.00 13.52
CA ALA A 182 -11.34 6.74 13.63
C ALA A 182 -10.17 5.87 13.17
N MET A 183 -9.26 6.45 12.37
CA MET A 183 -8.04 5.81 11.88
C MET A 183 -6.77 6.48 12.47
N ASP A 184 -6.85 7.76 12.84
CA ASP A 184 -5.79 8.46 13.57
C ASP A 184 -5.99 8.27 15.08
N GLU A 185 -5.19 7.40 15.68
CA GLU A 185 -5.19 7.12 17.13
C GLU A 185 -4.90 8.35 18.00
N GLN A 186 -4.17 9.35 17.48
CA GLN A 186 -3.76 10.54 18.24
C GLN A 186 -4.82 11.64 18.23
N SER A 187 -5.65 11.72 17.18
CA SER A 187 -6.80 12.65 17.16
C SER A 187 -8.15 12.01 17.45
N MET A 188 -8.24 10.68 17.46
CA MET A 188 -9.50 9.92 17.54
C MET A 188 -10.50 10.33 16.44
N THR A 189 -9.99 10.70 15.26
CA THR A 189 -10.79 11.05 14.08
C THR A 189 -10.22 10.38 12.82
N SER A 190 -10.79 10.72 11.67
CA SER A 190 -10.29 10.35 10.34
C SER A 190 -10.27 11.60 9.46
N ASP A 191 -9.49 11.54 8.38
CA ASP A 191 -9.47 12.56 7.32
C ASP A 191 -10.11 11.97 6.04
N PRO A 192 -11.43 11.69 6.04
CA PRO A 192 -12.06 10.86 5.02
C PRO A 192 -12.13 11.50 3.63
N TYR A 193 -11.95 10.63 2.62
CA TYR A 193 -12.30 10.90 1.23
C TYR A 193 -12.70 9.61 0.50
N ILE A 194 -13.36 9.74 -0.64
CA ILE A 194 -13.90 8.61 -1.41
C ILE A 194 -13.30 8.57 -2.80
N LYS A 195 -12.70 7.43 -3.17
CA LYS A 195 -12.33 7.08 -4.55
C LYS A 195 -13.53 6.34 -5.17
N MET A 196 -14.15 6.88 -6.21
CA MET A 196 -15.21 6.18 -6.96
C MET A 196 -14.66 5.69 -8.30
N THR A 197 -14.97 4.44 -8.66
CA THR A 197 -14.63 3.82 -9.96
C THR A 197 -15.88 3.19 -10.59
N ILE A 198 -16.03 3.33 -11.91
CA ILE A 198 -17.02 2.56 -12.68
C ILE A 198 -16.38 1.27 -13.21
N LEU A 199 -16.99 0.14 -12.88
CA LEU A 199 -16.63 -1.21 -13.32
C LEU A 199 -17.58 -1.66 -14.45
N PRO A 200 -17.16 -2.52 -15.39
CA PRO A 200 -15.91 -3.29 -15.38
C PRO A 200 -14.67 -2.53 -15.86
N GLU A 201 -14.82 -1.50 -16.71
CA GLU A 201 -13.71 -0.96 -17.50
C GLU A 201 -12.63 -0.21 -16.71
N LYS A 202 -12.93 0.30 -15.49
CA LYS A 202 -12.00 1.06 -14.62
C LYS A 202 -11.38 2.32 -15.27
N LYS A 203 -11.93 2.78 -16.41
CA LYS A 203 -11.54 4.04 -17.09
C LYS A 203 -12.03 5.25 -16.30
N HIS A 204 -13.32 5.28 -15.95
CA HIS A 204 -13.90 6.36 -15.16
C HIS A 204 -13.55 6.18 -13.67
N LYS A 205 -12.67 7.06 -13.19
CA LYS A 205 -12.26 7.18 -11.78
C LYS A 205 -12.37 8.63 -11.36
N VAL A 206 -12.89 8.86 -10.16
CA VAL A 206 -12.98 10.18 -9.53
C VAL A 206 -12.63 10.08 -8.05
N LYS A 207 -12.34 11.22 -7.43
CA LYS A 207 -12.11 11.34 -5.99
C LYS A 207 -12.94 12.51 -5.48
N THR A 208 -13.48 12.39 -4.27
CA THR A 208 -13.96 13.57 -3.52
C THR A 208 -12.78 14.39 -3.01
N ARG A 209 -13.06 15.60 -2.49
CA ARG A 209 -12.10 16.28 -1.60
C ARG A 209 -11.87 15.48 -0.32
N VAL A 210 -10.72 15.71 0.31
CA VAL A 210 -10.43 15.28 1.68
C VAL A 210 -11.12 16.23 2.64
N LEU A 211 -11.94 15.70 3.54
CA LEU A 211 -12.49 16.43 4.67
C LEU A 211 -11.68 16.07 5.92
N ARG A 212 -11.26 17.07 6.69
CA ARG A 212 -10.36 16.87 7.83
C ARG A 212 -11.12 16.63 9.13
N LYS A 213 -10.61 15.73 9.96
CA LYS A 213 -11.00 15.44 11.34
C LYS A 213 -12.51 15.26 11.53
N THR A 214 -13.09 14.35 10.76
CA THR A 214 -14.52 14.02 10.85
C THR A 214 -14.80 12.53 10.63
N LEU A 215 -15.79 12.02 11.37
CA LEU A 215 -16.35 10.68 11.20
C LEU A 215 -17.70 10.70 10.44
N ASP A 216 -18.23 11.90 10.21
CA ASP A 216 -19.49 12.16 9.48
C ASP A 216 -19.23 13.18 8.35
N PRO A 217 -18.46 12.82 7.30
CA PRO A 217 -18.09 13.74 6.22
C PRO A 217 -19.25 14.07 5.27
N ALA A 218 -19.65 15.34 5.22
CA ALA A 218 -20.55 15.89 4.21
C ALA A 218 -19.78 16.38 2.97
N PHE A 219 -19.69 15.53 1.93
CA PHE A 219 -19.01 15.81 0.68
C PHE A 219 -19.82 16.74 -0.25
N ASP A 220 -21.09 16.42 -0.49
CA ASP A 220 -22.00 16.97 -1.54
C ASP A 220 -21.31 17.29 -2.88
N GLU A 221 -20.56 16.32 -3.41
CA GLU A 221 -19.88 16.43 -4.70
C GLU A 221 -20.67 15.71 -5.78
N THR A 222 -20.67 16.25 -7.00
CA THR A 222 -21.42 15.70 -8.15
C THR A 222 -20.49 15.43 -9.33
N PHE A 223 -20.46 14.17 -9.76
CA PHE A 223 -19.65 13.68 -10.87
C PHE A 223 -20.55 13.29 -12.04
N THR A 224 -20.27 13.84 -13.23
CA THR A 224 -21.08 13.62 -14.44
C THR A 224 -20.27 12.89 -15.51
N PHE A 225 -20.73 11.70 -15.88
CA PHE A 225 -20.09 10.78 -16.82
C PHE A 225 -20.83 10.81 -18.17
N TYR A 226 -20.33 11.64 -19.08
CA TYR A 226 -20.87 11.79 -20.43
C TYR A 226 -20.50 10.60 -21.33
N GLY A 227 -21.41 10.22 -22.22
CA GLY A 227 -21.15 9.23 -23.27
C GLY A 227 -21.43 7.77 -22.86
N ILE A 228 -21.88 7.53 -21.62
CA ILE A 228 -22.43 6.23 -21.20
C ILE A 228 -23.90 6.17 -21.67
N PRO A 229 -24.29 5.26 -22.58
CA PRO A 229 -25.68 5.09 -22.99
C PRO A 229 -26.53 4.46 -21.88
N TYR A 230 -27.82 4.82 -21.80
CA TYR A 230 -28.75 4.25 -20.80
C TYR A 230 -28.78 2.72 -20.80
N SER A 231 -28.76 2.11 -21.99
CA SER A 231 -28.77 0.66 -22.15
C SER A 231 -27.55 -0.06 -21.57
N GLN A 232 -26.41 0.63 -21.38
CA GLN A 232 -25.22 0.05 -20.74
C GLN A 232 -25.26 0.18 -19.22
N ILE A 233 -26.13 1.02 -18.64
CA ILE A 233 -26.14 1.28 -17.19
C ILE A 233 -26.32 -0.02 -16.40
N GLN A 234 -27.20 -0.92 -16.86
CA GLN A 234 -27.50 -2.18 -16.18
C GLN A 234 -26.28 -3.15 -16.11
N ASP A 235 -25.32 -3.03 -17.01
CA ASP A 235 -24.08 -3.85 -17.02
C ASP A 235 -22.99 -3.30 -16.07
N LEU A 236 -23.16 -2.08 -15.54
CA LEU A 236 -22.14 -1.41 -14.75
C LEU A 236 -22.24 -1.74 -13.25
N THR A 237 -21.11 -1.55 -12.56
CA THR A 237 -21.06 -1.57 -11.10
C THR A 237 -20.29 -0.34 -10.61
N LEU A 238 -20.90 0.43 -9.71
CA LEU A 238 -20.22 1.48 -8.97
C LEU A 238 -19.41 0.87 -7.83
N HIS A 239 -18.14 1.27 -7.74
CA HIS A 239 -17.26 0.94 -6.62
C HIS A 239 -16.82 2.22 -5.92
N PHE A 240 -17.31 2.42 -4.70
CA PHE A 240 -16.81 3.44 -3.79
C PHE A 240 -15.80 2.80 -2.83
N MET A 241 -14.63 3.42 -2.68
CA MET A 241 -13.64 3.06 -1.67
C MET A 241 -13.45 4.25 -0.76
N ILE A 242 -13.70 4.06 0.53
CA ILE A 242 -13.64 5.09 1.57
C ILE A 242 -12.26 4.96 2.24
N LEU A 243 -11.51 6.05 2.32
CA LEU A 243 -10.17 6.08 2.92
C LEU A 243 -10.01 7.26 3.87
N SER A 244 -9.16 7.12 4.89
CA SER A 244 -8.58 8.24 5.62
C SER A 244 -7.30 8.69 4.93
N PHE A 245 -7.10 10.00 4.76
CA PHE A 245 -5.90 10.57 4.18
C PHE A 245 -4.77 10.71 5.22
N ASP A 246 -3.58 10.19 4.92
CA ASP A 246 -2.37 10.46 5.69
C ASP A 246 -1.40 11.38 4.90
N ARG A 247 -0.71 12.27 5.62
CA ARG A 247 0.35 13.14 5.11
C ARG A 247 1.71 12.45 5.05
N PHE A 248 1.97 11.46 5.90
CA PHE A 248 3.31 10.90 6.15
C PHE A 248 3.43 9.40 5.88
N SER A 249 2.32 8.65 5.86
CA SER A 249 2.29 7.25 5.41
C SER A 249 1.36 7.04 4.18
N ARG A 250 0.66 5.91 4.09
CA ARG A 250 -0.28 5.57 3.00
C ARG A 250 -1.71 5.65 3.51
N ASP A 251 -2.62 6.24 2.73
CA ASP A 251 -4.05 6.33 3.06
C ASP A 251 -4.66 5.01 3.56
N ASP A 252 -5.20 4.99 4.78
CA ASP A 252 -5.89 3.83 5.33
C ASP A 252 -7.23 3.58 4.64
N ILE A 253 -7.50 2.33 4.26
CA ILE A 253 -8.79 1.96 3.67
C ILE A 253 -9.78 1.63 4.79
N ILE A 254 -10.68 2.57 5.07
CA ILE A 254 -11.80 2.41 6.01
C ILE A 254 -12.72 1.28 5.53
N GLY A 255 -13.06 1.26 4.24
CA GLY A 255 -13.91 0.22 3.66
C GLY A 255 -14.29 0.47 2.21
N GLU A 256 -15.25 -0.31 1.70
CA GLU A 256 -15.78 -0.16 0.35
C GLU A 256 -17.30 -0.38 0.28
N VAL A 257 -17.90 0.09 -0.83
CA VAL A 257 -19.30 -0.13 -1.19
C VAL A 257 -19.34 -0.48 -2.67
N LEU A 258 -19.98 -1.61 -3.02
CA LEU A 258 -20.11 -2.12 -4.38
C LEU A 258 -21.60 -2.19 -4.76
N ILE A 259 -21.98 -1.49 -5.82
CA ILE A 259 -23.38 -1.36 -6.26
C ILE A 259 -23.48 -1.74 -7.74
N PRO A 260 -23.88 -2.98 -8.04
CA PRO A 260 -24.38 -3.34 -9.36
C PRO A 260 -25.57 -2.43 -9.71
N LEU A 261 -25.58 -1.89 -10.92
CA LEU A 261 -26.68 -1.05 -11.41
C LEU A 261 -27.75 -1.86 -12.16
N ALA A 262 -27.56 -3.17 -12.30
CA ALA A 262 -28.56 -4.11 -12.78
C ALA A 262 -29.85 -4.02 -11.94
N GLY A 263 -30.99 -3.78 -12.60
CA GLY A 263 -32.29 -3.59 -11.94
C GLY A 263 -32.48 -2.25 -11.23
N ILE A 264 -31.53 -1.30 -11.32
CA ILE A 264 -31.72 0.08 -10.84
C ILE A 264 -32.29 0.93 -11.97
N GLU A 265 -33.58 1.24 -11.87
CA GLU A 265 -34.26 2.14 -12.82
C GLU A 265 -33.91 3.60 -12.52
N LEU A 266 -33.50 4.36 -13.54
CA LEU A 266 -33.11 5.78 -13.43
C LEU A 266 -33.84 6.68 -14.44
N SER A 267 -34.95 6.19 -15.03
CA SER A 267 -35.80 6.96 -15.95
C SER A 267 -36.66 8.01 -15.24
N GLU A 268 -37.13 7.72 -14.02
CA GLU A 268 -37.99 8.60 -13.22
C GLU A 268 -37.21 9.73 -12.49
N GLY A 269 -35.90 9.85 -12.74
CA GLY A 269 -35.06 10.96 -12.27
C GLY A 269 -34.04 10.57 -11.20
N LYS A 270 -34.00 11.33 -10.09
CA LYS A 270 -32.93 11.25 -9.09
C LYS A 270 -33.26 10.27 -7.95
N LEU A 271 -32.73 9.07 -8.05
CA LEU A 271 -32.79 8.05 -7.00
C LEU A 271 -31.84 8.41 -5.83
N LEU A 272 -32.33 8.28 -4.59
CA LEU A 272 -31.52 8.40 -3.37
C LEU A 272 -31.18 7.00 -2.84
N MET A 273 -29.95 6.81 -2.35
CA MET A 273 -29.51 5.51 -1.83
C MET A 273 -28.56 5.67 -0.64
N ASP A 274 -28.71 4.80 0.35
CA ASP A 274 -27.82 4.61 1.49
C ASP A 274 -27.31 3.16 1.55
N ARG A 275 -26.06 2.96 1.96
CA ARG A 275 -25.43 1.63 2.00
C ARG A 275 -24.42 1.51 3.13
N GLU A 276 -24.51 0.45 3.94
CA GLU A 276 -23.49 0.12 4.93
C GLU A 276 -22.12 -0.09 4.24
N ILE A 277 -21.07 0.43 4.86
CA ILE A 277 -19.69 0.32 4.37
C ILE A 277 -19.16 -1.05 4.81
N ILE A 278 -18.80 -1.88 3.83
CA ILE A 278 -18.27 -3.22 4.11
C ILE A 278 -16.75 -3.19 4.25
N LYS A 279 -16.21 -4.05 5.13
CA LYS A 279 -14.77 -4.20 5.32
C LYS A 279 -14.16 -4.74 4.02
N ARG A 280 -13.30 -3.96 3.37
CA ARG A 280 -12.66 -4.34 2.10
C ARG A 280 -11.96 -5.68 2.28
N ASN A 281 -12.43 -6.71 1.57
CA ASN A 281 -11.91 -8.06 1.76
C ASN A 281 -10.61 -8.21 0.95
N VAL A 282 -9.50 -7.80 1.56
CA VAL A 282 -8.14 -7.72 0.98
C VAL A 282 -7.78 -9.01 0.22
N ARG A 283 -8.23 -10.17 0.71
CA ARG A 283 -8.07 -11.51 0.11
C ARG A 283 -8.56 -11.64 -1.35
N LYS A 284 -9.37 -10.70 -1.87
CA LYS A 284 -9.90 -10.74 -3.25
C LYS A 284 -9.52 -9.56 -4.14
N SER A 285 -8.89 -8.51 -3.62
CA SER A 285 -8.75 -7.25 -4.38
C SER A 285 -7.43 -6.49 -4.22
N SER A 286 -6.54 -6.92 -3.31
CA SER A 286 -5.18 -6.38 -3.13
C SER A 286 -4.18 -7.46 -2.68
N GLY A 287 -4.27 -8.68 -3.20
CA GLY A 287 -3.26 -9.72 -2.93
C GLY A 287 -1.88 -9.33 -3.49
N ARG A 288 -0.79 -9.87 -2.92
CA ARG A 288 0.60 -9.61 -3.34
C ARG A 288 0.98 -10.33 -4.66
N GLY A 289 0.00 -10.51 -5.54
CA GLY A 289 0.00 -11.43 -6.66
C GLY A 289 -0.27 -12.87 -6.29
N GLU A 290 -0.19 -13.72 -7.31
CA GLU A 290 -0.37 -15.17 -7.21
C GLU A 290 0.84 -15.88 -7.85
N LEU A 291 1.21 -17.05 -7.31
CA LEU A 291 2.33 -17.85 -7.76
C LEU A 291 1.86 -19.25 -8.17
N LEU A 292 2.15 -19.65 -9.40
CA LEU A 292 1.93 -21.01 -9.92
C LEU A 292 3.17 -21.85 -9.62
N ILE A 293 3.03 -22.77 -8.67
CA ILE A 293 4.06 -23.75 -8.30
C ILE A 293 3.62 -25.13 -8.79
N SER A 294 4.59 -25.94 -9.19
CA SER A 294 4.40 -27.37 -9.39
C SER A 294 5.32 -28.18 -8.49
N LEU A 295 4.77 -29.21 -7.85
CA LEU A 295 5.48 -30.11 -6.94
C LEU A 295 5.34 -31.57 -7.41
N CYS A 296 6.38 -32.37 -7.16
CA CYS A 296 6.38 -33.82 -7.30
C CYS A 296 7.32 -34.42 -6.25
N TYR A 297 6.79 -35.24 -5.35
CA TYR A 297 7.59 -36.00 -4.38
C TYR A 297 7.82 -37.43 -4.87
N GLN A 298 9.07 -37.90 -4.81
CA GLN A 298 9.45 -39.27 -5.13
C GLN A 298 10.09 -39.93 -3.91
N SER A 299 9.28 -40.68 -3.16
CA SER A 299 9.68 -41.40 -1.95
C SER A 299 10.79 -42.43 -2.19
N THR A 300 10.84 -43.08 -3.36
CA THR A 300 11.87 -44.08 -3.69
C THR A 300 13.30 -43.52 -3.71
N THR A 301 13.45 -42.20 -3.77
CA THR A 301 14.73 -41.48 -3.80
C THR A 301 14.79 -40.37 -2.76
N ASN A 302 13.75 -40.22 -1.93
CA ASN A 302 13.52 -39.06 -1.05
C ASN A 302 13.81 -37.71 -1.73
N THR A 303 13.37 -37.54 -2.99
CA THR A 303 13.55 -36.29 -3.74
C THR A 303 12.24 -35.55 -3.92
N LEU A 304 12.30 -34.22 -3.74
CA LEU A 304 11.19 -33.30 -3.99
C LEU A 304 11.54 -32.36 -5.13
N THR A 305 10.86 -32.54 -6.26
CA THR A 305 11.01 -31.69 -7.45
C THR A 305 10.02 -30.53 -7.38
N VAL A 306 10.56 -29.32 -7.46
CA VAL A 306 9.82 -28.05 -7.36
C VAL A 306 10.02 -27.27 -8.64
N VAL A 307 8.96 -26.93 -9.36
CA VAL A 307 9.02 -26.04 -10.53
C VAL A 307 8.33 -24.73 -10.18
N VAL A 308 9.09 -23.64 -10.18
CA VAL A 308 8.52 -22.29 -10.14
C VAL A 308 8.14 -21.93 -11.58
N LEU A 309 6.83 -21.95 -11.89
CA LEU A 309 6.35 -21.77 -13.26
C LEU A 309 6.20 -20.28 -13.58
N LYS A 310 5.27 -19.58 -12.94
CA LYS A 310 5.01 -18.16 -13.19
C LYS A 310 4.28 -17.47 -12.04
N ALA A 311 4.46 -16.17 -11.93
CA ALA A 311 3.64 -15.30 -11.10
C ALA A 311 2.71 -14.44 -11.95
N ARG A 312 1.61 -13.96 -11.37
CA ARG A 312 0.72 -12.94 -11.97
C ARG A 312 0.23 -11.95 -10.93
N HIS A 313 -0.23 -10.79 -11.38
CA HIS A 313 -0.81 -9.73 -10.55
C HIS A 313 0.11 -9.24 -9.42
N LEU A 314 1.44 -9.35 -9.57
CA LEU A 314 2.38 -8.80 -8.59
C LEU A 314 2.19 -7.28 -8.49
N PRO A 315 2.25 -6.68 -7.29
CA PRO A 315 2.32 -5.23 -7.14
C PRO A 315 3.57 -4.67 -7.83
N LYS A 316 3.52 -3.39 -8.18
CA LYS A 316 4.71 -2.63 -8.60
C LYS A 316 5.40 -2.09 -7.35
N SER A 317 6.73 -2.10 -7.30
CA SER A 317 7.44 -1.33 -6.28
C SER A 317 7.39 0.18 -6.59
N ASP A 318 7.25 0.99 -5.54
CA ASP A 318 6.79 2.38 -5.60
C ASP A 318 7.84 3.37 -6.19
N VAL A 319 9.10 2.93 -6.38
CA VAL A 319 10.22 3.82 -6.77
C VAL A 319 10.53 3.79 -8.28
N SER A 320 10.25 2.69 -8.98
CA SER A 320 10.58 2.51 -10.40
C SER A 320 9.37 2.42 -11.33
N GLY A 321 8.19 2.07 -10.80
CA GLY A 321 7.00 1.72 -11.58
C GLY A 321 7.11 0.43 -12.41
N LEU A 322 8.25 -0.28 -12.33
CA LEU A 322 8.64 -1.48 -13.07
C LEU A 322 9.42 -2.43 -12.16
N SER A 323 8.75 -3.48 -11.68
CA SER A 323 9.35 -4.51 -10.84
C SER A 323 10.19 -5.51 -11.63
N ASP A 324 11.32 -5.92 -11.07
CA ASP A 324 12.25 -6.95 -11.54
C ASP A 324 12.13 -8.22 -10.63
N PRO A 325 11.00 -8.94 -10.62
CA PRO A 325 10.76 -10.03 -9.67
C PRO A 325 11.66 -11.26 -9.83
N TYR A 326 11.98 -11.89 -8.70
CA TYR A 326 12.56 -13.23 -8.59
C TYR A 326 12.05 -13.97 -7.36
N VAL A 327 12.13 -15.31 -7.37
CA VAL A 327 11.68 -16.16 -6.27
C VAL A 327 12.88 -16.80 -5.57
N LYS A 328 12.97 -16.68 -4.24
CA LYS A 328 13.84 -17.49 -3.39
C LYS A 328 13.03 -18.69 -2.89
N VAL A 329 13.56 -19.90 -3.05
CA VAL A 329 12.95 -21.15 -2.57
C VAL A 329 13.80 -21.66 -1.41
N ASN A 330 13.26 -21.61 -0.20
CA ASN A 330 13.90 -22.06 1.03
C ASN A 330 13.26 -23.37 1.49
N LEU A 331 14.04 -24.44 1.66
CA LEU A 331 13.59 -25.71 2.21
C LEU A 331 13.92 -25.77 3.71
N TYR A 332 12.94 -26.15 4.53
CA TYR A 332 13.04 -26.31 5.97
C TYR A 332 12.76 -27.75 6.38
N HIS A 333 13.47 -28.22 7.40
CA HIS A 333 13.22 -29.47 8.11
C HIS A 333 13.24 -29.17 9.61
N ALA A 334 12.21 -29.58 10.35
CA ALA A 334 12.05 -29.29 11.78
C ALA A 334 12.31 -27.81 12.13
N LYS A 335 11.71 -26.89 11.34
CA LYS A 335 11.87 -25.42 11.39
C LYS A 335 13.29 -24.87 11.12
N LYS A 336 14.30 -25.70 10.86
CA LYS A 336 15.65 -25.30 10.44
C LYS A 336 15.74 -25.24 8.92
N ARG A 337 16.20 -24.13 8.34
CA ARG A 337 16.44 -24.05 6.88
C ARG A 337 17.62 -24.94 6.50
N ILE A 338 17.38 -25.96 5.67
CA ILE A 338 18.39 -26.92 5.20
C ILE A 338 18.85 -26.66 3.76
N SER A 339 18.04 -26.03 2.91
CA SER A 339 18.45 -25.66 1.55
C SER A 339 17.86 -24.32 1.12
N LYS A 340 18.49 -23.69 0.13
CA LYS A 340 18.09 -22.40 -0.43
C LYS A 340 18.52 -22.29 -1.88
N LYS A 341 17.55 -22.09 -2.78
CA LYS A 341 17.76 -21.84 -4.21
C LYS A 341 17.04 -20.55 -4.61
N LYS A 342 17.29 -20.04 -5.82
CA LYS A 342 16.62 -18.85 -6.36
C LYS A 342 16.41 -18.98 -7.86
N THR A 343 15.36 -18.34 -8.38
CA THR A 343 15.18 -18.17 -9.82
C THR A 343 16.11 -17.08 -10.37
N HIS A 344 16.17 -17.00 -11.70
CA HIS A 344 16.61 -15.80 -12.41
C HIS A 344 15.63 -14.65 -12.18
N VAL A 345 16.15 -13.43 -12.30
CA VAL A 345 15.39 -12.19 -12.27
C VAL A 345 14.67 -12.00 -13.61
N LYS A 346 13.37 -11.73 -13.58
CA LYS A 346 12.57 -11.39 -14.77
C LYS A 346 12.29 -9.90 -14.72
N LYS A 347 12.74 -9.15 -15.72
CA LYS A 347 12.73 -7.68 -15.64
C LYS A 347 11.38 -7.06 -15.97
N CYS A 348 11.10 -5.92 -15.34
CA CYS A 348 10.05 -4.97 -15.67
C CYS A 348 8.66 -5.59 -15.90
N THR A 349 8.24 -6.58 -15.09
CA THR A 349 7.00 -7.33 -15.30
C THR A 349 6.25 -7.69 -14.00
N PRO A 350 4.94 -7.37 -13.89
CA PRO A 350 4.09 -7.87 -12.80
C PRO A 350 3.57 -9.31 -13.06
N ASN A 351 3.89 -9.90 -14.22
CA ASN A 351 3.46 -11.22 -14.67
C ASN A 351 4.69 -12.02 -15.12
N ALA A 352 5.53 -12.40 -14.16
CA ALA A 352 6.82 -13.04 -14.41
C ALA A 352 6.69 -14.52 -14.77
N VAL A 353 7.34 -14.95 -15.87
CA VAL A 353 7.45 -16.38 -16.24
C VAL A 353 8.86 -16.87 -15.89
N PHE A 354 8.91 -17.82 -14.96
CA PHE A 354 10.14 -18.43 -14.48
C PHE A 354 10.47 -19.69 -15.29
N ASN A 355 9.61 -20.71 -15.18
CA ASN A 355 9.79 -22.07 -15.69
C ASN A 355 11.11 -22.72 -15.22
N GLU A 356 11.42 -22.54 -13.93
CA GLU A 356 12.70 -22.95 -13.34
C GLU A 356 12.51 -24.10 -12.34
N LEU A 357 13.24 -25.18 -12.54
CA LEU A 357 13.14 -26.44 -11.81
C LEU A 357 14.25 -26.55 -10.75
N PHE A 358 13.86 -26.98 -9.56
CA PHE A 358 14.72 -27.21 -8.41
C PHE A 358 14.43 -28.60 -7.83
N VAL A 359 15.36 -29.53 -7.95
CA VAL A 359 15.34 -30.78 -7.17
C VAL A 359 15.89 -30.50 -5.78
N PHE A 360 15.29 -31.09 -4.75
CA PHE A 360 15.79 -31.09 -3.38
C PHE A 360 15.82 -32.51 -2.83
N ASP A 361 16.91 -32.85 -2.14
CA ASP A 361 17.07 -34.10 -1.42
C ASP A 361 16.50 -33.92 0.00
N ILE A 362 15.63 -34.83 0.43
CA ILE A 362 14.93 -34.79 1.72
C ILE A 362 15.71 -35.66 2.73
N PRO A 363 16.06 -35.14 3.92
CA PRO A 363 16.98 -35.81 4.85
C PRO A 363 16.35 -36.95 5.67
N CYS A 364 15.06 -37.22 5.47
CA CYS A 364 14.24 -38.17 6.21
C CYS A 364 13.23 -38.83 5.25
N GLU A 365 12.67 -39.97 5.66
CA GLU A 365 11.57 -40.60 4.91
C GLU A 365 10.26 -39.86 5.22
N GLY A 366 9.60 -39.35 4.18
CA GLY A 366 8.33 -38.61 4.33
C GLY A 366 8.51 -37.08 4.27
N LEU A 367 7.42 -36.35 4.57
CA LEU A 367 7.33 -34.89 4.38
C LEU A 367 6.72 -34.14 5.57
N ASP A 368 6.55 -34.79 6.74
CA ASP A 368 5.79 -34.22 7.86
C ASP A 368 6.48 -33.06 8.56
N ASP A 369 7.78 -33.19 8.84
CA ASP A 369 8.63 -32.11 9.36
C ASP A 369 9.19 -31.19 8.26
N ILE A 370 8.78 -31.39 7.00
CA ILE A 370 9.29 -30.66 5.83
C ILE A 370 8.34 -29.54 5.45
N SER A 371 8.91 -28.37 5.13
CA SER A 371 8.17 -27.26 4.53
C SER A 371 9.03 -26.48 3.53
N ILE A 372 8.39 -25.91 2.51
CA ILE A 372 9.01 -25.04 1.52
C ILE A 372 8.39 -23.66 1.59
N GLU A 373 9.26 -22.67 1.75
CA GLU A 373 8.92 -21.25 1.67
C GLU A 373 9.36 -20.68 0.33
N PHE A 374 8.43 -20.01 -0.35
CA PHE A 374 8.69 -19.20 -1.54
C PHE A 374 8.58 -17.73 -1.14
N LEU A 375 9.68 -17.00 -1.22
CA LEU A 375 9.69 -15.54 -1.11
C LEU A 375 9.80 -14.97 -2.51
N VAL A 376 8.80 -14.21 -2.95
CA VAL A 376 8.90 -13.38 -4.15
C VAL A 376 9.46 -12.02 -3.74
N LEU A 377 10.50 -11.56 -4.42
CA LEU A 377 11.17 -10.29 -4.15
C LEU A 377 11.35 -9.47 -5.40
N ASP A 378 11.41 -8.15 -5.23
CA ASP A 378 11.89 -7.23 -6.26
C ASP A 378 13.43 -7.16 -6.24
N SER A 379 14.06 -6.93 -7.39
CA SER A 379 15.51 -7.02 -7.60
C SER A 379 16.16 -5.66 -7.90
N ASP A 380 15.93 -4.70 -7.01
CA ASP A 380 16.45 -3.33 -7.16
C ASP A 380 17.96 -3.23 -7.41
N ARG A 381 18.31 -2.34 -8.35
CA ARG A 381 19.70 -2.03 -8.72
C ARG A 381 20.28 -0.93 -7.82
N GLY A 382 20.59 -1.30 -6.59
CA GLY A 382 21.29 -0.44 -5.62
C GLY A 382 20.54 -0.19 -4.30
N SER A 383 19.30 -0.69 -4.18
CA SER A 383 18.54 -0.71 -2.92
C SER A 383 18.64 -2.08 -2.23
N ARG A 384 17.98 -2.25 -1.09
CA ARG A 384 17.74 -3.55 -0.46
C ARG A 384 16.47 -4.19 -1.05
N ASN A 385 16.65 -5.22 -1.88
CA ASN A 385 15.60 -6.10 -2.42
C ASN A 385 14.34 -6.22 -1.53
N GLU A 386 13.21 -5.68 -2.00
CA GLU A 386 11.92 -5.69 -1.32
C GLU A 386 11.28 -7.10 -1.32
N VAL A 387 10.53 -7.47 -0.27
CA VAL A 387 9.74 -8.71 -0.26
C VAL A 387 8.33 -8.42 -0.79
N ILE A 388 8.11 -8.73 -2.06
CA ILE A 388 6.81 -8.61 -2.73
C ILE A 388 5.77 -9.50 -2.04
N GLY A 389 6.10 -10.74 -1.68
CA GLY A 389 5.18 -11.60 -0.93
C GLY A 389 5.71 -13.00 -0.65
N ARG A 390 4.97 -13.75 0.16
CA ARG A 390 5.40 -15.03 0.74
C ARG A 390 4.34 -16.13 0.56
N LEU A 391 4.81 -17.36 0.37
CA LEU A 391 4.01 -18.58 0.34
C LEU A 391 4.74 -19.67 1.12
N ILE A 392 4.00 -20.46 1.90
CA ILE A 392 4.51 -21.64 2.60
C ILE A 392 3.69 -22.86 2.15
N LEU A 393 4.37 -23.95 1.79
CA LEU A 393 3.80 -25.28 1.54
C LEU A 393 4.41 -26.24 2.57
N GLY A 394 3.61 -27.11 3.18
CA GLY A 394 4.02 -27.99 4.28
C GLY A 394 2.83 -28.59 5.02
N SER A 395 3.04 -29.64 5.82
CA SER A 395 1.95 -30.34 6.53
C SER A 395 1.21 -29.48 7.56
N SER A 396 1.81 -28.37 8.01
CA SER A 396 1.21 -27.37 8.89
C SER A 396 0.84 -26.04 8.18
N ALA A 397 0.69 -26.04 6.86
CA ALA A 397 0.29 -24.85 6.09
C ALA A 397 -1.23 -24.80 5.90
N GLU A 398 -1.84 -23.62 6.03
CA GLU A 398 -3.30 -23.46 5.90
C GLU A 398 -3.78 -23.33 4.43
N GLY A 399 -5.03 -23.73 4.19
CA GLY A 399 -5.71 -23.60 2.90
C GLY A 399 -4.95 -24.25 1.73
N THR A 400 -4.95 -23.59 0.58
CA THR A 400 -4.34 -24.10 -0.67
C THR A 400 -2.89 -24.60 -0.51
N GLY A 401 -2.14 -24.07 0.45
CA GLY A 401 -0.76 -24.49 0.71
C GLY A 401 -0.67 -25.89 1.29
N GLY A 402 -1.48 -26.18 2.33
CA GLY A 402 -1.62 -27.51 2.91
C GLY A 402 -2.32 -28.49 1.95
N GLU A 403 -3.33 -28.04 1.21
CA GLU A 403 -4.01 -28.86 0.19
C GLU A 403 -3.07 -29.36 -0.91
N HIS A 404 -2.14 -28.52 -1.39
CA HIS A 404 -1.14 -28.93 -2.38
C HIS A 404 -0.09 -29.87 -1.79
N TRP A 405 0.31 -29.64 -0.53
CA TRP A 405 1.24 -30.51 0.17
C TRP A 405 0.64 -31.91 0.40
N LYS A 406 -0.60 -31.97 0.90
CA LYS A 406 -1.34 -33.21 1.10
C LYS A 406 -1.47 -34.03 -0.19
N GLU A 407 -1.81 -33.39 -1.31
CA GLU A 407 -1.94 -34.08 -2.60
C GLU A 407 -0.62 -34.69 -3.10
N ILE A 408 0.55 -34.09 -2.88
CA ILE A 408 1.82 -34.73 -3.27
C ILE A 408 2.24 -35.87 -2.33
N CYS A 409 1.74 -35.89 -1.09
CA CYS A 409 1.89 -37.03 -0.19
C CYS A 409 0.96 -38.18 -0.59
N GLU A 410 -0.28 -37.89 -0.98
CA GLU A 410 -1.27 -38.88 -1.43
C GLU A 410 -0.94 -39.47 -2.82
N TYR A 411 -0.36 -38.69 -3.73
CA TYR A 411 -0.06 -39.10 -5.10
C TYR A 411 1.45 -39.00 -5.42
N PRO A 412 2.32 -39.80 -4.77
CA PRO A 412 3.76 -39.74 -5.01
C PRO A 412 4.13 -40.12 -6.46
N ARG A 413 5.15 -39.44 -6.99
CA ARG A 413 5.56 -39.39 -8.42
C ARG A 413 4.59 -38.67 -9.36
N ARG A 414 3.45 -38.16 -8.89
CA ARG A 414 2.59 -37.28 -9.69
C ARG A 414 3.11 -35.85 -9.63
N GLN A 415 3.36 -35.25 -10.80
CA GLN A 415 3.60 -33.82 -10.92
C GLN A 415 2.25 -33.09 -10.81
N ILE A 416 2.07 -32.31 -9.75
CA ILE A 416 0.85 -31.52 -9.46
C ILE A 416 1.19 -30.04 -9.58
N ALA A 417 0.29 -29.21 -10.07
CA ALA A 417 0.52 -27.77 -10.23
C ALA A 417 -0.71 -26.97 -9.76
N LYS A 418 -0.48 -26.00 -8.87
CA LYS A 418 -1.54 -25.16 -8.28
C LYS A 418 -1.11 -23.69 -8.20
N TRP A 419 -2.11 -22.82 -8.36
CA TRP A 419 -1.99 -21.39 -8.05
C TRP A 419 -2.17 -21.19 -6.55
N HIS A 420 -1.33 -20.32 -5.98
CA HIS A 420 -1.44 -19.87 -4.61
C HIS A 420 -1.43 -18.34 -4.55
N MET A 421 -2.20 -17.76 -3.62
CA MET A 421 -2.09 -16.33 -3.32
C MET A 421 -0.82 -16.08 -2.49
N LEU A 422 -0.19 -14.92 -2.70
CA LEU A 422 0.96 -14.48 -1.90
C LEU A 422 0.48 -13.68 -0.69
N CYS A 423 0.95 -14.07 0.50
CA CYS A 423 0.69 -13.45 1.78
C CYS A 423 1.78 -12.42 2.15
N ASP A 424 1.54 -11.67 3.23
CA ASP A 424 2.56 -10.84 3.87
C ASP A 424 3.77 -11.65 4.35
N GLY A 425 4.94 -11.00 4.35
CA GLY A 425 6.26 -11.65 4.44
C GLY A 425 6.78 -11.83 5.86
#